data_AF-A0A1Q7NX54-F1
#
_entry.id   AF-A0A1Q7NX54-F1
#
_cell.length_a   1.000
_cell.length_b   1.000
_cell.length_c   1.000
_cell.angle_alpha   90.00
_cell.angle_beta   90.00
_cell.angle_gamma   90.00
#
_symmetry.space_group_name_H-M   'P 1'
#
loop_
_entity.id
_entity.type
_entity.pdbx_description
1 polymer ?
#
loop_
_entity_poly.entity_id
_entity_poly.type
_entity_poly.pdbx_seq_one_letter_code
_entity_poly.pdbx_strand_id
1 'polypeptide(L)'
;MTEVLKYQFTNIELLKVSSINAGFILTLATMSCLPVFGQSSDSNVTSSLMPITVMTDKSSYSDGDKIIISGMVKDQLNVPISIVIRDPNQNIVWLGQATVDSDNKYSTEATAGGSLWTAAGTYEIDTTYGSKDRTAKTLFEFTGYHLYPVQIQGSSYNATYTITNGTIISITPNIDAKLLVISIDASGNGSLTISFPRTLIDARTDANDSQFVVQEDGMAITFLESKSDTARTLTMSFSSHTKQIEVIGTQIVPEFGPLTFTVLTASLGIFLYVKRHAWLHREFIR
;
A
#
# COMPACT_ATOMS: atom_id res chain seq x y z
N MET A 1 -68.48 14.25 -13.51
CA MET A 1 -67.79 12.97 -13.83
C MET A 1 -67.30 13.12 -15.26
N THR A 2 -65.97 13.18 -15.46
CA THR A 2 -65.29 13.04 -16.79
C THR A 2 -65.49 14.24 -17.74
N GLU A 3 -64.51 14.92 -18.36
CA GLU A 3 -63.05 14.83 -18.42
C GLU A 3 -62.43 16.16 -18.90
N VAL A 4 -61.28 16.46 -18.29
CA VAL A 4 -60.02 17.06 -18.77
C VAL A 4 -60.00 17.99 -20.00
N LEU A 5 -59.55 19.22 -19.72
CA LEU A 5 -59.18 20.27 -20.67
C LEU A 5 -57.88 19.98 -21.41
N LYS A 6 -57.92 20.16 -22.73
CA LYS A 6 -56.78 20.32 -23.64
C LYS A 6 -55.96 21.56 -23.27
N TYR A 7 -54.64 21.42 -23.17
CA TYR A 7 -53.73 22.53 -23.47
C TYR A 7 -52.58 22.04 -24.35
N GLN A 8 -52.44 22.73 -25.49
CA GLN A 8 -51.38 22.60 -26.48
C GLN A 8 -50.14 23.35 -25.97
N PHE A 9 -48.95 22.76 -26.12
CA PHE A 9 -47.71 23.52 -26.15
C PHE A 9 -46.80 23.02 -27.26
N THR A 10 -46.15 24.03 -27.84
CA THR A 10 -45.51 24.17 -29.14
C THR A 10 -44.20 23.39 -29.28
N ASN A 11 -43.88 23.03 -30.52
CA ASN A 11 -42.66 22.38 -30.99
C ASN A 11 -41.35 23.00 -30.45
N ILE A 12 -40.44 22.13 -29.98
CA ILE A 12 -38.98 22.34 -30.02
C ILE A 12 -38.37 21.04 -30.54
N GLU A 13 -37.89 21.05 -31.78
CA GLU A 13 -36.88 20.08 -32.23
C GLU A 13 -35.51 20.54 -31.70
N LEU A 14 -34.69 19.62 -31.17
CA LEU A 14 -33.36 19.27 -31.71
C LEU A 14 -32.57 18.37 -30.74
N LEU A 15 -32.01 17.32 -31.34
CA LEU A 15 -30.80 16.55 -31.01
C LEU A 15 -30.85 15.42 -29.96
N LYS A 16 -30.72 14.22 -30.53
CA LYS A 16 -30.36 12.96 -29.92
C LYS A 16 -28.82 12.78 -30.03
N VAL A 17 -28.21 12.35 -28.91
CA VAL A 17 -26.97 11.55 -28.77
C VAL A 17 -25.60 12.24 -29.02
N SER A 18 -24.76 12.33 -27.97
CA SER A 18 -23.53 11.51 -27.79
C SER A 18 -22.61 12.03 -26.66
N SER A 19 -22.05 11.08 -25.90
CA SER A 19 -20.83 11.16 -25.06
C SER A 19 -20.78 12.14 -23.88
N ILE A 20 -20.93 11.59 -22.66
CA ILE A 20 -20.47 12.25 -21.43
C ILE A 20 -18.95 12.05 -21.32
N ASN A 21 -18.21 13.14 -21.51
CA ASN A 21 -16.80 13.25 -21.13
C ASN A 21 -16.68 13.27 -19.60
N ALA A 22 -16.18 12.19 -19.01
CA ALA A 22 -15.64 12.23 -17.65
C ALA A 22 -14.19 12.71 -17.73
N GLY A 23 -13.97 13.99 -17.42
CA GLY A 23 -12.65 14.59 -17.34
C GLY A 23 -11.84 13.99 -16.19
N PHE A 24 -10.86 13.15 -16.52
CA PHE A 24 -9.79 12.75 -15.62
C PHE A 24 -8.68 13.82 -15.74
N ILE A 25 -8.66 14.78 -14.82
CA ILE A 25 -7.54 15.74 -14.73
C ILE A 25 -6.43 15.05 -13.97
N LEU A 26 -5.50 14.43 -14.70
CA LEU A 26 -4.25 13.92 -14.16
C LEU A 26 -3.20 15.05 -14.22
N THR A 27 -2.93 15.69 -13.08
CA THR A 27 -1.81 16.62 -12.97
C THR A 27 -0.51 15.82 -12.90
N LEU A 28 0.22 15.69 -14.02
CA LEU A 28 1.59 15.19 -13.99
C LEU A 28 2.49 16.22 -13.33
N ALA A 29 2.96 15.94 -12.12
CA ALA A 29 4.17 16.55 -11.60
C ALA A 29 5.35 15.98 -12.41
N THR A 30 5.89 16.75 -13.35
CA THR A 30 7.06 16.34 -14.14
C THR A 30 8.31 16.42 -13.26
N MET A 31 8.62 15.34 -12.55
CA MET A 31 9.96 15.14 -11.99
C MET A 31 10.87 14.59 -13.09
N SER A 32 11.64 15.48 -13.72
CA SER A 32 12.73 15.09 -14.62
C SER A 32 13.90 14.55 -13.80
N CYS A 33 14.06 13.23 -13.75
CA CYS A 33 15.35 12.64 -13.43
C CYS A 33 16.14 12.54 -14.73
N LEU A 34 17.06 13.48 -14.98
CA LEU A 34 18.04 13.38 -16.06
C LEU A 34 19.36 12.88 -15.45
N PRO A 35 20.08 11.95 -16.10
CA PRO A 35 21.47 11.71 -15.77
C PRO A 35 22.31 12.93 -16.18
N VAL A 36 23.01 13.54 -15.21
CA VAL A 36 24.02 14.57 -15.48
C VAL A 36 25.22 13.89 -16.13
N PHE A 37 25.41 14.11 -17.43
CA PHE A 37 26.68 13.84 -18.12
C PHE A 37 27.34 15.17 -18.50
N GLY A 38 28.63 15.27 -18.18
CA GLY A 38 29.44 16.47 -18.38
C GLY A 38 29.47 16.95 -19.84
N GLN A 39 29.40 18.27 -19.97
CA GLN A 39 29.36 19.01 -21.21
C GLN A 39 30.72 19.01 -21.94
N SER A 40 30.71 18.65 -23.23
CA SER A 40 31.61 19.23 -24.23
C SER A 40 30.76 19.67 -25.42
N SER A 41 30.81 20.96 -25.72
CA SER A 41 30.04 21.62 -26.77
C SER A 41 30.46 21.15 -28.15
N ASP A 42 29.55 20.52 -28.88
CA ASP A 42 29.55 20.54 -30.35
C ASP A 42 28.10 20.57 -30.86
N SER A 43 27.80 21.63 -31.60
CA SER A 43 26.50 21.94 -32.17
C SER A 43 26.26 21.08 -33.41
N ASN A 44 25.76 19.86 -33.20
CA ASN A 44 24.91 19.13 -34.13
C ASN A 44 24.00 18.24 -33.27
N VAL A 45 22.91 18.83 -32.78
CA VAL A 45 21.89 18.11 -32.02
C VAL A 45 21.12 17.22 -33.00
N THR A 46 21.66 16.03 -33.30
CA THR A 46 20.79 14.90 -33.60
C THR A 46 20.06 14.59 -32.31
N SER A 47 18.87 15.18 -32.13
CA SER A 47 17.89 14.71 -31.16
C SER A 47 17.84 13.20 -31.30
N SER A 48 18.15 12.43 -30.25
CA SER A 48 18.04 10.99 -30.30
C SER A 48 16.56 10.64 -30.50
N LEU A 49 16.15 10.47 -31.76
CA LEU A 49 14.80 10.10 -32.13
C LEU A 49 14.63 8.62 -31.81
N MET A 50 14.41 8.30 -30.53
CA MET A 50 14.07 6.94 -30.12
C MET A 50 12.77 6.55 -30.84
N PRO A 51 12.73 5.42 -31.56
CA PRO A 51 11.55 5.01 -32.32
C PRO A 51 10.34 4.69 -31.41
N ILE A 52 10.62 4.37 -30.15
CA ILE A 52 9.66 4.14 -29.07
C ILE A 52 10.29 4.58 -27.75
N THR A 53 9.47 5.03 -26.79
CA THR A 53 9.85 5.30 -25.40
C THR A 53 9.00 4.43 -24.47
N VAL A 54 9.48 4.16 -23.25
CA VAL A 54 8.68 3.50 -22.20
C VAL A 54 9.01 4.10 -20.84
N MET A 55 7.99 4.27 -20.01
CA MET A 55 8.08 4.67 -18.61
C MET A 55 6.94 4.07 -17.79
N THR A 56 7.06 4.18 -16.47
CA THR A 56 6.04 3.79 -15.49
C THR A 56 5.55 5.03 -14.73
N ASP A 57 4.35 4.96 -14.14
CA ASP A 57 3.79 6.05 -13.33
C ASP A 57 4.52 6.28 -12.00
N LYS A 58 5.21 5.26 -11.47
CA LYS A 58 6.03 5.30 -10.26
C LYS A 58 7.36 4.56 -10.49
N SER A 59 8.31 4.79 -9.61
CA SER A 59 9.59 4.07 -9.59
C SER A 59 9.58 2.80 -8.71
N SER A 60 8.53 2.57 -7.92
CA SER A 60 8.44 1.40 -7.04
C SER A 60 7.00 0.93 -6.80
N TYR A 61 6.82 -0.38 -6.63
CA TYR A 61 5.53 -1.03 -6.46
C TYR A 61 5.61 -2.19 -5.45
N SER A 62 4.54 -2.40 -4.69
CA SER A 62 4.31 -3.57 -3.82
C SER A 62 3.35 -4.56 -4.49
N ASP A 63 3.23 -5.79 -3.98
CA ASP A 63 2.24 -6.77 -4.47
C ASP A 63 0.82 -6.20 -4.40
N GLY A 64 0.09 -6.35 -5.50
CA GLY A 64 -1.26 -5.81 -5.70
C GLY A 64 -1.30 -4.42 -6.34
N ASP A 65 -0.19 -3.67 -6.36
CA ASP A 65 -0.17 -2.35 -6.98
C ASP A 65 -0.42 -2.43 -8.50
N LYS A 66 -1.12 -1.42 -9.03
CA LYS A 66 -1.24 -1.20 -10.48
C LYS A 66 -0.03 -0.43 -11.01
N ILE A 67 0.64 -1.00 -12.00
CA ILE A 67 1.73 -0.41 -12.77
C ILE A 67 1.13 0.11 -14.08
N ILE A 68 1.14 1.44 -14.27
CA ILE A 68 0.74 2.05 -15.54
C ILE A 68 1.99 2.20 -16.39
N ILE A 69 2.06 1.41 -17.46
CA ILE A 69 3.19 1.38 -18.40
C ILE A 69 2.77 2.20 -19.62
N SER A 70 3.52 3.25 -19.93
CA SER A 70 3.17 4.16 -21.02
C SER A 70 4.38 4.66 -21.79
N GLY A 71 4.13 5.17 -22.99
CA GLY A 71 5.18 5.69 -23.85
C GLY A 71 4.65 6.34 -25.12
N MET A 72 5.58 6.76 -25.97
CA MET A 72 5.29 7.35 -27.28
C MET A 72 6.03 6.58 -28.36
N VAL A 73 5.48 6.58 -29.57
CA VAL A 73 6.14 6.06 -30.77
C VAL A 73 6.40 7.19 -31.75
N LYS A 74 7.44 7.06 -32.57
CA LYS A 74 7.73 8.05 -33.61
C LYS A 74 6.84 7.87 -34.85
N ASP A 75 6.72 6.64 -35.34
CA ASP A 75 5.92 6.30 -36.52
C ASP A 75 4.94 5.17 -36.17
N GLN A 76 3.67 5.34 -36.49
CA GLN A 76 2.63 4.33 -36.26
C GLN A 76 2.66 3.23 -37.33
N LEU A 77 2.72 1.97 -36.88
CA LEU A 77 2.82 0.77 -37.72
C LEU A 77 1.52 -0.04 -37.82
N ASN A 78 0.43 0.44 -37.20
CA ASN A 78 -0.88 -0.23 -37.14
C ASN A 78 -0.83 -1.70 -36.65
N VAL A 79 0.12 -1.99 -35.76
CA VAL A 79 0.26 -3.26 -35.02
C VAL A 79 0.30 -2.96 -33.52
N PRO A 80 0.07 -3.93 -32.62
CA PRO A 80 0.24 -3.70 -31.18
C PRO A 80 1.71 -3.62 -30.77
N ILE A 81 1.98 -2.91 -29.67
CA ILE A 81 3.26 -2.91 -28.95
C ILE A 81 3.27 -4.11 -28.01
N SER A 82 4.35 -4.88 -28.02
CA SER A 82 4.57 -5.98 -27.07
C SER A 82 5.34 -5.47 -25.86
N ILE A 83 4.91 -5.86 -24.66
CA ILE A 83 5.47 -5.40 -23.39
C ILE A 83 5.73 -6.63 -22.52
N VAL A 84 6.95 -6.77 -22.01
CA VAL A 84 7.39 -7.88 -21.15
C VAL A 84 7.96 -7.30 -19.87
N ILE A 85 7.55 -7.82 -18.71
CA ILE A 85 8.20 -7.53 -17.43
C ILE A 85 9.06 -8.73 -17.03
N ARG A 86 10.31 -8.44 -16.63
CA ARG A 86 11.27 -9.42 -16.14
C ARG A 86 11.67 -9.18 -14.70
N ASP A 87 11.86 -10.26 -13.95
CA ASP A 87 12.42 -10.23 -12.60
C ASP A 87 13.95 -9.97 -12.63
N PRO A 88 14.61 -9.77 -11.47
CA PRO A 88 16.06 -9.57 -11.40
C PRO A 88 16.90 -10.74 -11.98
N ASN A 89 16.29 -11.92 -12.15
CA ASN A 89 16.92 -13.10 -12.73
C ASN A 89 16.62 -13.25 -14.23
N GLN A 90 16.03 -12.23 -14.87
CA GLN A 90 15.61 -12.18 -16.27
C GLN A 90 14.49 -13.15 -16.67
N ASN A 91 13.77 -13.74 -15.70
CA ASN A 91 12.57 -14.53 -15.96
C ASN A 91 11.40 -13.63 -16.29
N ILE A 92 10.54 -14.07 -17.22
CA ILE A 92 9.31 -13.34 -17.56
C ILE A 92 8.29 -13.53 -16.46
N VAL A 93 7.82 -12.44 -15.89
CA VAL A 93 6.77 -12.44 -14.85
C VAL A 93 5.44 -11.90 -15.35
N TRP A 94 5.46 -11.14 -16.44
CA TRP A 94 4.26 -10.60 -17.08
C TRP A 94 4.49 -10.35 -18.57
N LEU A 95 3.43 -10.52 -19.36
CA LEU A 95 3.39 -10.24 -20.79
C LEU A 95 2.07 -9.55 -21.10
N GLY A 96 2.12 -8.50 -21.90
CA GLY A 96 0.94 -7.82 -22.40
C GLY A 96 1.20 -7.03 -23.67
N GLN A 97 0.15 -6.36 -24.13
CA GLN A 97 0.18 -5.56 -25.33
C GLN A 97 -0.53 -4.21 -25.11
N ALA A 98 -0.15 -3.23 -25.93
CA ALA A 98 -0.80 -1.93 -25.98
C ALA A 98 -1.02 -1.50 -27.44
N THR A 99 -2.11 -0.78 -27.70
CA THR A 99 -2.37 -0.14 -28.99
C THR A 99 -1.93 1.31 -28.96
N VAL A 100 -1.43 1.81 -30.08
CA VAL A 100 -1.06 3.22 -30.25
C VAL A 100 -2.30 4.04 -30.60
N ASP A 101 -2.51 5.16 -29.92
CA ASP A 101 -3.60 6.11 -30.16
C ASP A 101 -3.29 7.11 -31.29
N SER A 102 -4.20 8.06 -31.52
CA SER A 102 -4.04 9.10 -32.56
C SER A 102 -2.93 10.11 -32.27
N ASP A 103 -2.47 10.20 -31.02
CA ASP A 103 -1.43 11.13 -30.57
C ASP A 103 -0.05 10.45 -30.53
N ASN A 104 0.07 9.26 -31.13
CA ASN A 104 1.25 8.39 -31.08
C ASN A 104 1.66 7.96 -29.66
N LYS A 105 0.70 7.90 -28.72
CA LYS A 105 0.92 7.40 -27.36
C LYS A 105 0.35 6.01 -27.20
N TYR A 106 0.84 5.31 -26.19
CA TYR A 106 0.29 4.03 -25.77
C TYR A 106 0.32 3.91 -24.24
N SER A 107 -0.58 3.10 -23.70
CA SER A 107 -0.63 2.78 -22.28
C SER A 107 -1.19 1.39 -22.06
N THR A 108 -0.74 0.70 -21.02
CA THR A 108 -1.30 -0.54 -20.51
C THR A 108 -1.15 -0.61 -18.99
N GLU A 109 -1.94 -1.45 -18.35
CA GLU A 109 -1.89 -1.69 -16.91
C GLU A 109 -1.42 -3.12 -16.64
N ALA A 110 -0.44 -3.26 -15.75
CA ALA A 110 -0.05 -4.53 -15.16
C ALA A 110 -0.31 -4.49 -13.64
N THR A 111 -0.70 -5.61 -13.04
CA THR A 111 -0.75 -5.73 -11.58
C THR A 111 0.55 -6.35 -11.10
N ALA A 112 1.26 -5.66 -10.21
CA ALA A 112 2.47 -6.16 -9.58
C ALA A 112 2.13 -7.35 -8.68
N GLY A 113 2.98 -8.38 -8.69
CA GLY A 113 2.80 -9.55 -7.84
C GLY A 113 2.16 -10.77 -8.51
N GLY A 114 1.78 -11.76 -7.70
CA GLY A 114 1.35 -13.08 -8.15
C GLY A 114 2.48 -14.12 -8.20
N SER A 115 2.16 -15.36 -8.59
CA SER A 115 3.03 -16.53 -8.38
C SER A 115 4.39 -16.49 -9.11
N LEU A 116 4.52 -15.65 -10.15
CA LEU A 116 5.76 -15.49 -10.90
C LEU A 116 6.70 -14.43 -10.29
N TRP A 117 6.18 -13.55 -9.43
CA TRP A 117 6.94 -12.47 -8.79
C TRP A 117 7.55 -12.96 -7.49
N THR A 118 8.65 -13.71 -7.60
CA THR A 118 9.18 -14.51 -6.48
C THR A 118 10.16 -13.77 -5.56
N ALA A 119 10.65 -12.60 -5.96
CA ALA A 119 11.65 -11.86 -5.19
C ALA A 119 11.46 -10.35 -5.32
N ALA A 120 11.71 -9.62 -4.23
CA ALA A 120 11.86 -8.17 -4.30
C ALA A 120 13.16 -7.80 -5.06
N GLY A 121 13.19 -6.63 -5.69
CA GLY A 121 14.36 -6.08 -6.37
C GLY A 121 14.00 -5.26 -7.61
N THR A 122 15.01 -5.00 -8.45
CA THR A 122 14.86 -4.23 -9.68
C THR A 122 14.30 -5.08 -10.82
N TYR A 123 13.14 -4.70 -11.33
CA TYR A 123 12.47 -5.34 -12.46
C TYR A 123 12.67 -4.51 -13.73
N GLU A 124 12.71 -5.19 -14.88
CA GLU A 124 12.91 -4.58 -16.19
C GLU A 124 11.65 -4.72 -17.05
N ILE A 125 11.25 -3.62 -17.69
CA ILE A 125 10.21 -3.61 -18.73
C ILE A 125 10.89 -3.52 -20.09
N ASP A 126 10.66 -4.51 -20.93
CA ASP A 126 11.06 -4.53 -22.34
C ASP A 126 9.84 -4.21 -23.22
N THR A 127 9.94 -3.18 -24.07
CA THR A 127 8.92 -2.89 -25.08
C THR A 127 9.46 -3.11 -26.48
N THR A 128 8.64 -3.67 -27.38
CA THR A 128 9.00 -3.91 -28.78
C THR A 128 7.84 -3.51 -29.69
N TYR A 129 8.12 -2.71 -30.71
CA TYR A 129 7.10 -2.24 -31.65
C TYR A 129 7.38 -2.67 -33.10
N GLY A 130 6.74 -3.76 -33.53
CA GLY A 130 6.82 -4.28 -34.91
C GLY A 130 8.13 -5.01 -35.23
N SER A 131 9.29 -4.41 -34.98
CA SER A 131 10.61 -5.00 -35.24
C SER A 131 11.55 -4.92 -34.04
N LYS A 132 12.61 -5.73 -34.06
CA LYS A 132 13.64 -5.78 -33.01
C LYS A 132 14.48 -4.51 -32.89
N ASP A 133 14.42 -3.62 -33.88
CA ASP A 133 15.14 -2.34 -33.88
C ASP A 133 14.31 -1.20 -33.25
N ARG A 134 13.05 -1.47 -32.90
CA ARG A 134 12.12 -0.52 -32.27
C ARG A 134 11.79 -0.97 -30.86
N THR A 135 12.77 -0.86 -29.98
CA THR A 135 12.67 -1.30 -28.58
C THR A 135 13.00 -0.18 -27.60
N ALA A 136 12.37 -0.20 -26.43
CA ALA A 136 12.76 0.63 -25.30
C ALA A 136 12.72 -0.19 -24.00
N LYS A 137 13.47 0.27 -22.99
CA LYS A 137 13.54 -0.36 -21.68
C LYS A 137 13.35 0.67 -20.58
N THR A 138 12.75 0.25 -19.47
CA THR A 138 12.74 1.01 -18.22
C THR A 138 12.81 0.06 -17.04
N LEU A 139 13.23 0.58 -15.88
CA LEU A 139 13.37 -0.16 -14.64
C LEU A 139 12.39 0.37 -13.59
N PHE A 140 11.97 -0.50 -12.68
CA PHE A 140 11.25 -0.12 -11.45
C PHE A 140 11.61 -1.09 -10.32
N GLU A 141 11.39 -0.68 -9.07
CA GLU A 141 11.62 -1.53 -7.90
C GLU A 141 10.33 -2.26 -7.48
N PHE A 142 10.40 -3.57 -7.27
CA PHE A 142 9.34 -4.35 -6.65
C PHE A 142 9.71 -4.69 -5.20
N THR A 143 8.89 -4.29 -4.24
CA THR A 143 9.19 -4.47 -2.81
C THR A 143 8.65 -5.77 -2.23
N GLY A 144 7.88 -6.55 -3.00
CA GLY A 144 7.19 -7.74 -2.50
C GLY A 144 5.93 -7.37 -1.72
N TYR A 145 6.05 -6.89 -0.50
CA TYR A 145 4.90 -6.58 0.37
C TYR A 145 4.73 -5.07 0.56
N HIS A 146 3.50 -4.65 0.84
CA HIS A 146 3.28 -3.33 1.41
C HIS A 146 3.83 -3.30 2.84
N LEU A 147 4.33 -2.13 3.27
CA LEU A 147 4.82 -1.88 4.61
C LEU A 147 3.95 -0.81 5.28
N TYR A 148 3.43 -1.11 6.48
CA TYR A 148 2.74 -0.16 7.33
C TYR A 148 3.49 0.02 8.66
N PRO A 149 4.03 1.22 8.96
CA PRO A 149 4.76 1.47 10.19
C PRO A 149 3.81 1.80 11.35
N VAL A 150 3.55 0.83 12.24
CA VAL A 150 2.70 1.02 13.43
C VAL A 150 3.49 1.75 14.52
N GLN A 151 3.04 2.95 14.88
CA GLN A 151 3.72 3.80 15.88
C GLN A 151 3.17 3.55 17.29
N ILE A 152 4.04 3.21 18.25
CA ILE A 152 3.70 3.08 19.66
C ILE A 152 4.79 3.75 20.52
N GLN A 153 4.41 4.74 21.31
CA GLN A 153 5.30 5.43 22.27
C GLN A 153 6.63 5.90 21.65
N GLY A 154 6.58 6.40 20.40
CA GLY A 154 7.77 6.87 19.67
C GLY A 154 8.63 5.77 19.02
N SER A 155 8.24 4.50 19.15
CA SER A 155 8.84 3.37 18.44
C SER A 155 7.99 2.94 17.26
N SER A 156 8.64 2.55 16.15
CA SER A 156 7.98 2.06 14.94
C SER A 156 8.09 0.55 14.84
N TYR A 157 6.95 -0.11 14.62
CA TYR A 157 6.86 -1.54 14.38
C TYR A 157 6.25 -1.79 13.00
N ASN A 158 7.02 -2.36 12.10
CA ASN A 158 6.59 -2.51 10.71
C ASN A 158 5.73 -3.76 10.54
N ALA A 159 4.48 -3.59 10.13
CA ALA A 159 3.64 -4.66 9.63
C ALA A 159 3.80 -4.76 8.10
N THR A 160 3.98 -5.97 7.58
CA THR A 160 3.98 -6.20 6.13
C THR A 160 2.65 -6.79 5.71
N TYR A 161 2.09 -6.38 4.57
CA TYR A 161 0.80 -6.90 4.12
C TYR A 161 0.65 -6.97 2.60
N THR A 162 -0.32 -7.77 2.17
CA THR A 162 -0.96 -7.70 0.85
C THR A 162 -2.47 -7.60 1.05
N ILE A 163 -3.14 -6.85 0.17
CA ILE A 163 -4.59 -6.65 0.24
C ILE A 163 -5.17 -6.65 -1.16
N THR A 164 -6.29 -7.35 -1.34
CA THR A 164 -7.07 -7.34 -2.59
C THR A 164 -8.40 -6.64 -2.38
N ASN A 165 -8.87 -5.90 -3.38
CA ASN A 165 -10.15 -5.17 -3.35
C ASN A 165 -10.34 -4.25 -2.13
N GLY A 166 -9.24 -3.67 -1.65
CA GLY A 166 -9.26 -2.61 -0.65
C GLY A 166 -7.88 -2.04 -0.38
N THR A 167 -7.82 -1.02 0.46
CA THR A 167 -6.56 -0.40 0.91
C THR A 167 -6.56 -0.21 2.42
N ILE A 168 -5.42 -0.42 3.08
CA ILE A 168 -5.29 -0.06 4.51
C ILE A 168 -5.15 1.46 4.62
N ILE A 169 -6.07 2.08 5.36
CA ILE A 169 -6.03 3.51 5.70
C ILE A 169 -5.13 3.69 6.92
N SER A 170 -5.36 2.90 7.97
CA SER A 170 -4.56 2.98 9.18
C SER A 170 -4.50 1.69 9.99
N ILE A 171 -3.44 1.56 10.81
CA ILE A 171 -3.34 0.53 11.84
C ILE A 171 -3.13 1.26 13.17
N THR A 172 -4.17 1.26 14.00
CA THR A 172 -4.20 1.99 15.27
C THR A 172 -4.11 1.03 16.45
N PRO A 173 -3.06 1.12 17.27
CA PRO A 173 -2.93 0.29 18.46
C PRO A 173 -3.78 0.81 19.62
N ASN A 174 -4.47 -0.09 20.31
CA ASN A 174 -5.09 0.13 21.61
C ASN A 174 -4.39 -0.76 22.64
N ILE A 175 -3.56 -0.13 23.47
CA ILE A 175 -2.68 -0.82 24.42
C ILE A 175 -3.50 -1.50 25.52
N ASP A 176 -4.47 -0.78 26.10
CA ASP A 176 -5.29 -1.25 27.21
C ASP A 176 -6.16 -2.45 26.80
N ALA A 177 -6.68 -2.44 25.57
CA ALA A 177 -7.50 -3.52 25.03
C ALA A 177 -6.71 -4.62 24.31
N LYS A 178 -5.36 -4.50 24.22
CA LYS A 178 -4.48 -5.48 23.54
C LYS A 178 -4.91 -5.74 22.10
N LEU A 179 -5.25 -4.66 21.41
CA LEU A 179 -5.97 -4.66 20.13
C LEU A 179 -5.22 -3.82 19.09
N LEU A 180 -5.14 -4.31 17.85
CA LEU A 180 -4.87 -3.49 16.68
C LEU A 180 -6.16 -3.30 15.88
N VAL A 181 -6.53 -2.05 15.62
CA VAL A 181 -7.64 -1.70 14.72
C VAL A 181 -7.05 -1.34 13.36
N ILE A 182 -7.35 -2.16 12.35
CA ILE A 182 -6.93 -1.96 10.97
C ILE A 182 -8.10 -1.34 10.23
N SER A 183 -8.06 -0.02 9.98
CA SER A 183 -9.07 0.65 9.16
C SER A 183 -8.75 0.45 7.69
N ILE A 184 -9.75 0.02 6.91
CA ILE A 184 -9.61 -0.25 5.47
C ILE A 184 -10.67 0.51 4.68
N ASP A 185 -10.37 0.78 3.41
CA ASP A 185 -11.35 1.15 2.38
C ASP A 185 -11.59 -0.06 1.49
N ALA A 186 -12.71 -0.77 1.68
CA ALA A 186 -13.04 -1.99 0.95
C ALA A 186 -13.86 -1.68 -0.31
N SER A 187 -13.23 -1.75 -1.48
CA SER A 187 -13.87 -1.53 -2.79
C SER A 187 -14.67 -2.74 -3.28
N GLY A 188 -14.57 -3.88 -2.60
CA GLY A 188 -15.27 -5.12 -2.92
C GLY A 188 -14.94 -6.22 -1.91
N ASN A 189 -15.45 -7.44 -2.13
CA ASN A 189 -15.02 -8.60 -1.33
C ASN A 189 -13.54 -8.86 -1.60
N GLY A 190 -12.74 -8.98 -0.54
CA GLY A 190 -11.29 -9.01 -0.63
C GLY A 190 -10.66 -9.95 0.38
N SER A 191 -9.33 -9.96 0.38
CA SER A 191 -8.53 -10.66 1.37
C SER A 191 -7.37 -9.80 1.83
N LEU A 192 -7.07 -9.86 3.12
CA LEU A 192 -5.92 -9.25 3.75
C LEU A 192 -5.01 -10.35 4.27
N THR A 193 -3.76 -10.36 3.83
CA THR A 193 -2.68 -11.11 4.49
C THR A 193 -1.76 -10.10 5.16
N ILE A 194 -1.63 -10.15 6.48
CA ILE A 194 -0.84 -9.21 7.26
C ILE A 194 0.06 -9.94 8.27
N SER A 195 1.33 -9.54 8.31
CA SER A 195 2.33 -10.07 9.23
C SER A 195 2.71 -9.00 10.25
N PHE A 196 2.53 -9.33 11.52
CA PHE A 196 2.92 -8.50 12.65
C PHE A 196 4.17 -9.07 13.32
N PRO A 197 5.14 -8.22 13.71
CA PRO A 197 6.18 -8.63 14.63
C PRO A 197 5.56 -9.09 15.95
N ARG A 198 6.02 -10.21 16.51
CA ARG A 198 5.60 -10.66 17.86
C ARG A 198 5.95 -9.69 18.96
N THR A 199 6.95 -8.86 18.71
CA THR A 199 7.30 -7.75 19.60
C THR A 199 6.22 -6.69 19.62
N LEU A 200 5.41 -6.52 18.56
CA LEU A 200 4.30 -5.56 18.45
C LEU A 200 3.03 -6.06 19.15
N ILE A 201 2.50 -7.18 18.69
CA ILE A 201 1.27 -7.82 19.20
C ILE A 201 1.48 -9.32 19.20
N ASP A 202 0.99 -10.00 20.23
CA ASP A 202 1.03 -11.46 20.29
C ASP A 202 -0.18 -12.03 21.04
N ALA A 203 -0.44 -13.32 20.79
CA ALA A 203 -1.41 -14.12 21.53
C ALA A 203 -0.68 -15.33 22.11
N ARG A 204 -0.48 -15.31 23.42
CA ARG A 204 0.12 -16.37 24.23
C ARG A 204 -0.69 -16.69 25.48
N THR A 205 -0.65 -17.95 25.87
CA THR A 205 -1.06 -18.45 27.18
C THR A 205 0.15 -19.13 27.80
N ASP A 206 0.63 -18.60 28.93
CA ASP A 206 1.93 -18.95 29.51
C ASP A 206 3.07 -18.82 28.47
N ALA A 207 3.86 -19.87 28.27
CA ALA A 207 4.95 -19.89 27.30
C ALA A 207 4.50 -20.30 25.88
N ASN A 208 3.23 -20.68 25.69
CA ASN A 208 2.74 -21.26 24.44
C ASN A 208 1.92 -20.25 23.64
N ASP A 209 2.01 -20.34 22.32
CA ASP A 209 1.18 -19.52 21.43
C ASP A 209 -0.28 -19.92 21.57
N SER A 210 -1.13 -18.93 21.85
CA SER A 210 -2.58 -19.03 21.75
C SER A 210 -3.06 -18.39 20.45
N GLN A 211 -4.36 -18.45 20.18
CA GLN A 211 -4.94 -17.91 18.96
C GLN A 211 -5.38 -16.45 19.19
N PHE A 212 -5.19 -15.60 18.18
CA PHE A 212 -5.83 -14.29 18.16
C PHE A 212 -7.35 -14.42 18.04
N VAL A 213 -8.06 -13.38 18.46
CA VAL A 213 -9.44 -13.16 18.01
C VAL A 213 -9.40 -12.10 16.93
N VAL A 214 -9.96 -12.40 15.76
CA VAL A 214 -10.06 -11.47 14.63
C VAL A 214 -11.53 -11.15 14.40
N GLN A 215 -11.84 -9.87 14.23
CA GLN A 215 -13.20 -9.40 13.95
C GLN A 215 -13.23 -8.54 12.69
N GLU A 216 -14.37 -8.58 12.01
CA GLU A 216 -14.73 -7.71 10.90
C GLU A 216 -15.89 -6.84 11.38
N ASP A 217 -15.68 -5.52 11.45
CA ASP A 217 -16.65 -4.55 11.99
C ASP A 217 -17.28 -5.01 13.33
N GLY A 218 -16.46 -5.56 14.23
CA GLY A 218 -16.88 -6.07 15.55
C GLY A 218 -17.46 -7.49 15.57
N MET A 219 -17.61 -8.15 14.43
CA MET A 219 -18.09 -9.54 14.32
C MET A 219 -16.92 -10.51 14.16
N ALA A 220 -16.82 -11.53 15.03
CA ALA A 220 -15.73 -12.50 14.94
C ALA A 220 -15.75 -13.30 13.63
N ILE A 221 -14.57 -13.44 13.01
CA ILE A 221 -14.37 -14.15 11.73
C ILE A 221 -13.32 -15.26 11.84
N THR A 222 -13.35 -16.17 10.87
CA THR A 222 -12.30 -17.18 10.68
C THR A 222 -11.12 -16.60 9.91
N PHE A 223 -9.91 -17.03 10.26
CA PHE A 223 -8.68 -16.64 9.59
C PHE A 223 -7.68 -17.82 9.57
N LEU A 224 -6.72 -17.75 8.66
CA LEU A 224 -5.56 -18.64 8.66
C LEU A 224 -4.40 -17.93 9.35
N GLU A 225 -3.57 -18.73 10.02
CA GLU A 225 -2.40 -18.22 10.73
C GLU A 225 -1.16 -19.05 10.44
N SER A 226 -0.05 -18.38 10.16
CA SER A 226 1.29 -18.97 10.19
C SER A 226 2.18 -18.25 11.20
N LYS A 227 3.08 -19.00 11.83
CA LYS A 227 3.88 -18.56 12.97
C LYS A 227 5.36 -18.76 12.68
N SER A 228 6.17 -17.75 13.00
CA SER A 228 7.63 -17.88 13.11
C SER A 228 8.08 -17.49 14.51
N ASP A 229 9.37 -17.54 14.80
CA ASP A 229 9.91 -17.09 16.10
C ASP A 229 9.75 -15.57 16.30
N THR A 230 9.61 -14.81 15.22
CA THR A 230 9.64 -13.34 15.24
C THR A 230 8.34 -12.68 14.80
N ALA A 231 7.45 -13.40 14.12
CA ALA A 231 6.24 -12.83 13.54
C ALA A 231 5.03 -13.77 13.62
N ARG A 232 3.84 -13.16 13.52
CA ARG A 232 2.55 -13.83 13.34
C ARG A 232 1.93 -13.29 12.05
N THR A 233 1.62 -14.17 11.11
CA THR A 233 0.99 -13.80 9.84
C THR A 233 -0.44 -14.31 9.81
N LEU A 234 -1.38 -13.40 9.58
CA LEU A 234 -2.82 -13.65 9.53
C LEU A 234 -3.30 -13.46 8.09
N THR A 235 -4.10 -14.40 7.59
CA THR A 235 -4.81 -14.27 6.32
C THR A 235 -6.30 -14.39 6.57
N MET A 236 -7.05 -13.35 6.24
CA MET A 236 -8.50 -13.31 6.35
C MET A 236 -9.15 -12.78 5.07
N SER A 237 -10.40 -13.17 4.84
CA SER A 237 -11.28 -12.54 3.86
C SER A 237 -12.11 -11.45 4.53
N PHE A 238 -12.50 -10.44 3.76
CA PHE A 238 -13.43 -9.39 4.19
C PHE A 238 -14.46 -9.10 3.09
N SER A 239 -15.59 -8.54 3.49
CA SER A 239 -16.71 -8.18 2.64
C SER A 239 -16.54 -6.79 2.02
N SER A 240 -17.26 -6.51 0.94
CA SER A 240 -17.38 -5.15 0.42
C SER A 240 -17.92 -4.21 1.51
N HIS A 241 -17.42 -2.97 1.56
CA HIS A 241 -17.80 -1.93 2.52
C HIS A 241 -17.35 -2.14 3.98
N THR A 242 -16.56 -3.19 4.26
CA THR A 242 -15.90 -3.36 5.56
C THR A 242 -15.05 -2.14 5.88
N LYS A 243 -15.17 -1.62 7.11
CA LYS A 243 -14.49 -0.39 7.53
C LYS A 243 -13.28 -0.69 8.40
N GLN A 244 -13.38 -1.74 9.20
CA GLN A 244 -12.31 -2.10 10.12
C GLN A 244 -12.22 -3.60 10.32
N ILE A 245 -10.99 -4.02 10.56
CA ILE A 245 -10.65 -5.35 11.01
C ILE A 245 -9.91 -5.21 12.35
N GLU A 246 -10.37 -5.93 13.37
CA GLU A 246 -9.80 -5.89 14.71
C GLU A 246 -9.01 -7.16 15.00
N VAL A 247 -7.76 -7.02 15.42
CA VAL A 247 -6.89 -8.13 15.84
C VAL A 247 -6.60 -8.02 17.33
N ILE A 248 -7.19 -8.93 18.11
CA ILE A 248 -7.11 -8.94 19.57
C ILE A 248 -6.15 -10.03 20.01
N GLY A 249 -5.08 -9.64 20.70
CA GLY A 249 -4.08 -10.53 21.28
C GLY A 249 -4.21 -10.65 22.80
N THR A 250 -3.21 -11.27 23.42
CA THR A 250 -3.06 -11.29 24.89
C THR A 250 -2.02 -10.28 25.38
N GLN A 251 -1.26 -9.69 24.44
CA GLN A 251 -0.25 -8.68 24.69
C GLN A 251 -0.07 -7.76 23.48
N ILE A 252 0.31 -6.51 23.75
CA ILE A 252 0.78 -5.52 22.79
C ILE A 252 1.89 -4.71 23.48
N VAL A 253 2.80 -4.12 22.71
CA VAL A 253 3.86 -3.21 23.21
C VAL A 253 3.31 -2.12 24.15
N PRO A 254 3.91 -1.87 25.32
CA PRO A 254 4.24 -2.81 26.38
C PRO A 254 3.48 -2.49 27.69
N GLU A 255 3.28 -3.50 28.52
CA GLU A 255 3.28 -3.33 29.98
C GLU A 255 4.75 -3.45 30.41
N PHE A 256 5.32 -2.38 30.96
CA PHE A 256 6.77 -2.13 31.11
C PHE A 256 7.68 -3.33 31.45
N GLY A 257 8.86 -3.40 30.80
CA GLY A 257 9.98 -4.22 31.26
C GLY A 257 10.57 -3.72 32.61
N PRO A 258 11.45 -4.48 33.28
CA PRO A 258 11.86 -4.31 34.69
C PRO A 258 12.52 -2.97 35.08
N LEU A 259 12.71 -2.04 34.13
CA LEU A 259 13.40 -0.77 34.36
C LEU A 259 12.51 0.31 34.99
N THR A 260 11.18 0.23 34.89
CA THR A 260 10.29 1.21 35.54
C THR A 260 10.15 1.01 37.05
N PHE A 261 10.57 -0.13 37.59
CA PHE A 261 10.66 -0.29 39.04
C PHE A 261 11.67 0.67 39.66
N THR A 262 12.76 1.06 38.98
CA THR A 262 13.76 1.96 39.59
C THR A 262 13.19 3.34 39.92
N VAL A 263 12.41 3.94 39.02
CA VAL A 263 11.84 5.28 39.24
C VAL A 263 10.66 5.23 40.22
N LEU A 264 9.84 4.17 40.18
CA LEU A 264 8.73 4.01 41.13
C LEU A 264 9.23 3.65 42.54
N THR A 265 10.24 2.79 42.67
CA THR A 265 10.85 2.44 43.97
C THR A 265 11.63 3.61 44.56
N ALA A 266 12.35 4.40 43.75
CA ALA A 266 13.02 5.62 44.22
C ALA A 266 12.02 6.68 44.72
N SER A 267 10.91 6.89 43.99
CA SER A 267 9.87 7.85 44.40
C SER A 267 9.11 7.44 45.66
N LEU A 268 8.74 6.17 45.81
CA LEU A 268 8.13 5.65 47.04
C LEU A 268 9.12 5.68 48.23
N GLY A 269 10.39 5.36 47.98
CA GLY A 269 11.45 5.40 48.98
C GLY A 269 11.68 6.82 49.52
N ILE A 270 11.74 7.83 48.64
CA ILE A 270 11.85 9.24 49.02
C ILE A 270 10.62 9.69 49.83
N PHE A 271 9.41 9.31 49.40
CA PHE A 271 8.18 9.66 50.13
C PHE A 271 8.16 9.06 51.56
N LEU A 272 8.50 7.78 51.70
CA LEU A 272 8.57 7.12 53.01
C LEU A 272 9.69 7.68 53.88
N TYR A 273 10.83 8.03 53.29
CA TYR A 273 11.95 8.68 53.99
C TYR A 273 11.55 10.05 54.54
N VAL A 274 10.94 10.91 53.71
CA VAL A 274 10.45 12.24 54.13
C VAL A 274 9.38 12.08 55.21
N LYS A 275 8.45 11.14 55.06
CA LYS A 275 7.41 10.87 56.07
C LYS A 275 7.99 10.40 57.41
N ARG A 276 8.98 9.50 57.37
CA ARG A 276 9.68 9.02 58.58
C ARG A 276 10.45 10.13 59.27
N HIS A 277 11.18 10.96 58.51
CA HIS A 277 11.93 12.08 59.05
C HIS A 277 11.01 13.17 59.63
N ALA A 278 9.87 13.45 58.99
CA ALA A 278 8.87 14.39 59.48
C ALA A 278 8.10 13.89 60.73
N TRP A 279 7.96 12.57 60.91
CA TRP A 279 7.39 11.98 62.12
C TRP A 279 8.36 12.09 63.30
N LEU A 280 9.63 11.70 63.12
CA LEU A 280 10.65 11.79 64.17
C LEU A 280 10.87 13.23 64.67
N HIS A 281 10.75 14.23 63.79
CA HIS A 281 10.91 15.63 64.19
C HIS A 281 9.76 16.16 65.07
N ARG A 282 8.55 15.56 64.99
CA ARG A 282 7.41 15.95 65.86
C ARG A 282 7.53 15.37 67.26
N GLU A 283 8.10 14.18 67.38
CA GLU A 283 8.29 13.51 68.67
C GLU A 283 9.43 14.15 69.50
N PHE A 284 10.37 14.85 68.85
CA PHE A 284 11.44 15.60 69.53
C PHE A 284 11.04 17.01 70.00
N ILE A 285 9.84 17.50 69.63
CA ILE A 285 9.35 18.84 69.98
C ILE A 285 8.22 18.77 71.04
N ARG A 286 7.94 17.58 71.60
CA ARG A 286 7.07 17.39 72.77
C ARG A 286 7.91 17.10 74.01
#